data_AF-A0A5C7VIE7-F1
#
_entry.id   AF-A0A5C7VIE7-F1
#
_cell.length_a   1.000
_cell.length_b   1.000
_cell.length_c   1.000
_cell.angle_alpha   90.00
_cell.angle_beta   90.00
_cell.angle_gamma   90.00
#
_symmetry.space_group_name_H-M   'P 1'
#
loop_
_entity.id
_entity.type
_entity.pdbx_description
1 polymer ?
#
loop_
_entity_poly.entity_id
_entity_poly.type
_entity_poly.pdbx_seq_one_letter_code
_entity_poly.pdbx_strand_id
1 'polypeptide(L)'
;MLNVFSLSNGRLFQEEIESLEELARFRPIWVDLEEPTLEEKRWVKQYYGLSIPEDAMDEDIEESARFYEEDNGELHIRSDFLIADDQEPRTVRVAFILNLMNDALKSKGVLFSIHDEDVPVFRLLRMRARRAPGLIEDAKEVLLKL
;
A
#
# COMPACT_ATOMS: atom_id res chain seq x y z
N MET A 1 5.05 10.50 -2.98
CA MET A 1 3.63 10.77 -3.24
C MET A 1 2.77 9.79 -2.45
N LEU A 2 1.90 10.33 -1.61
CA LEU A 2 0.92 9.59 -0.82
C LEU A 2 -0.43 9.53 -1.54
N ASN A 3 -0.82 8.35 -2.00
CA ASN A 3 -2.10 8.09 -2.63
C ASN A 3 -3.02 7.34 -1.64
N VAL A 4 -4.17 7.93 -1.30
CA VAL A 4 -5.10 7.34 -0.33
C VAL A 4 -6.38 6.92 -1.02
N PHE A 5 -6.83 5.69 -0.79
CA PHE A 5 -8.00 5.13 -1.47
C PHE A 5 -9.07 4.61 -0.51
N SER A 6 -10.29 5.10 -0.66
CA SER A 6 -11.47 4.66 0.07
C SER A 6 -12.44 3.88 -0.83
N LEU A 7 -13.36 3.13 -0.23
CA LEU A 7 -14.47 2.52 -0.94
C LEU A 7 -15.73 3.38 -0.82
N SER A 8 -16.33 3.71 -1.96
CA SER A 8 -17.65 4.33 -2.03
C SER A 8 -18.51 3.61 -3.07
N ASN A 9 -19.67 3.09 -2.63
CA ASN A 9 -20.59 2.31 -3.47
C ASN A 9 -19.89 1.16 -4.24
N GLY A 10 -19.00 0.43 -3.54
CA GLY A 10 -18.25 -0.69 -4.09
C GLY A 10 -17.18 -0.30 -5.11
N ARG A 11 -16.84 0.98 -5.25
CA ARG A 11 -15.79 1.48 -6.15
C ARG A 11 -14.66 2.10 -5.34
N LEU A 12 -13.45 1.97 -5.85
CA LEU A 12 -12.26 2.60 -5.29
C LEU A 12 -12.19 4.07 -5.72
N PHE A 13 -12.14 4.97 -4.75
CA PHE A 13 -11.95 6.40 -4.96
C PHE A 13 -10.64 6.86 -4.35
N GLN A 14 -9.92 7.71 -5.08
CA GLN A 14 -8.72 8.36 -4.57
C GLN A 14 -9.15 9.62 -3.81
N GLU A 15 -8.65 9.76 -2.59
CA GLU A 15 -8.84 10.93 -1.74
C GLU A 15 -7.66 11.88 -1.92
N GLU A 16 -7.95 13.17 -2.00
CA GLU A 16 -6.93 14.22 -2.01
C GLU A 16 -6.54 14.52 -0.55
N ILE A 17 -5.26 14.30 -0.23
CA ILE A 17 -4.71 14.50 1.12
C ILE A 17 -3.60 15.55 1.06
N GLU A 18 -3.87 16.73 1.61
CA GLU A 18 -2.91 17.83 1.71
C GLU A 18 -2.40 18.01 3.16
N SER A 19 -3.01 17.32 4.13
CA SER A 19 -2.67 17.44 5.55
C SER A 19 -2.97 16.17 6.36
N LEU A 20 -2.37 16.08 7.54
CA LEU A 20 -2.66 15.02 8.51
C LEU A 20 -4.13 15.04 8.98
N GLU A 21 -4.70 16.24 9.14
CA GLU A 21 -6.10 16.42 9.52
C GLU A 21 -7.07 15.91 8.46
N GLU A 22 -6.72 16.02 7.18
CA GLU A 22 -7.50 15.45 6.08
C GLU A 22 -7.38 13.94 6.03
N LEU A 23 -6.15 13.40 6.13
CA LEU A 23 -5.91 11.96 6.24
C LEU A 23 -6.80 11.35 7.34
N ALA A 24 -6.94 12.07 8.46
CA ALA A 24 -7.71 11.63 9.61
C ALA A 24 -9.22 11.52 9.39
N ARG A 25 -9.77 12.16 8.34
CA ARG A 25 -11.21 12.15 8.01
C ARG A 25 -11.64 10.92 7.24
N PHE A 26 -10.70 10.23 6.59
CA PHE A 26 -10.99 9.09 5.74
C PHE A 26 -10.72 7.78 6.45
N ARG A 27 -11.44 6.73 6.04
CA ARG A 27 -11.15 5.34 6.39
C ARG A 27 -10.77 4.60 5.11
N PRO A 28 -9.53 4.77 4.63
CA PRO A 28 -9.10 4.11 3.42
C PRO A 28 -8.99 2.60 3.62
N ILE A 29 -9.03 1.86 2.53
CA ILE A 29 -8.67 0.43 2.51
C ILE A 29 -7.26 0.23 1.93
N TRP A 30 -6.70 1.26 1.29
CA TRP A 30 -5.39 1.21 0.66
C TRP A 30 -4.72 2.58 0.72
N VAL A 31 -3.49 2.60 1.21
CA VAL A 31 -2.58 3.74 1.20
C VAL A 31 -1.35 3.33 0.41
N ASP A 32 -1.11 4.00 -0.70
CA ASP A 32 0.02 3.74 -1.57
C ASP A 32 1.04 4.88 -1.48
N LEU A 33 2.28 4.50 -1.17
CA LEU A 33 3.42 5.38 -1.02
C LEU A 33 4.38 5.16 -2.19
N GLU A 34 4.27 6.00 -3.20
CA GLU A 34 5.14 6.04 -4.39
C GLU A 34 6.23 7.08 -4.18
N GLU A 35 7.50 6.68 -4.07
CA GLU A 35 8.63 7.56 -3.73
C GLU A 35 8.27 8.54 -2.59
N PRO A 36 7.84 8.04 -1.40
CA PRO A 36 7.27 8.89 -0.37
C PRO A 36 8.30 9.81 0.27
N THR A 37 7.91 11.07 0.46
CA THR A 37 8.72 12.04 1.20
C THR A 37 8.79 11.68 2.69
N LEU A 38 9.77 12.23 3.40
CA LEU A 38 9.88 12.07 4.85
C LEU A 38 8.64 12.57 5.60
N GLU A 39 7.95 13.58 5.07
CA GLU A 39 6.72 14.11 5.65
C GLU A 39 5.56 13.12 5.50
N GLU A 40 5.37 12.55 4.31
CA GLU A 40 4.35 11.53 4.05
C GLU A 40 4.57 10.28 4.94
N LYS A 41 5.83 9.82 5.08
CA LYS A 41 6.17 8.72 6.00
C LYS A 41 5.84 9.08 7.47
N ARG A 42 6.04 10.34 7.88
CA ARG A 42 5.68 10.82 9.23
C ARG A 42 4.18 10.84 9.44
N TRP A 43 3.38 11.26 8.45
CA TRP A 43 1.92 11.22 8.55
C TRP A 43 1.41 9.80 8.76
N VAL A 44 1.94 8.83 8.00
CA VAL A 44 1.59 7.41 8.16
C VAL A 44 1.92 6.92 9.57
N LYS A 45 3.13 7.23 10.08
CA LYS A 45 3.54 6.86 11.43
C LYS A 45 2.68 7.51 12.52
N GLN A 46 2.41 8.80 12.41
CA GLN A 46 1.63 9.54 13.41
C GLN A 46 0.16 9.12 13.43
N TYR A 47 -0.44 8.91 12.25
CA TYR A 47 -1.86 8.59 12.17
C TYR A 47 -2.14 7.11 12.39
N TYR A 48 -1.41 6.22 11.71
CA TYR A 48 -1.69 4.77 11.74
C TYR A 48 -0.90 4.02 12.82
N GLY A 49 0.16 4.62 13.37
CA GLY A 49 1.11 3.91 14.25
C GLY A 49 2.06 2.98 13.50
N LEU A 50 2.03 3.00 12.16
CA LEU A 50 2.80 2.11 11.29
C LEU A 50 4.18 2.72 11.00
N SER A 51 5.24 1.95 11.22
CA SER A 51 6.60 2.34 10.84
C SER A 51 7.00 1.59 9.58
N ILE A 52 7.38 2.35 8.53
CA ILE A 52 7.92 1.77 7.30
C ILE A 52 9.39 1.42 7.57
N PRO A 53 9.81 0.15 7.40
CA PRO A 53 11.21 -0.24 7.58
C PRO A 53 12.13 0.53 6.63
N GLU A 54 13.34 0.87 7.08
CA GLU A 54 14.32 1.59 6.24
C GLU A 54 14.82 0.71 5.09
N ASP A 55 14.89 -0.59 5.33
CA ASP A 55 15.29 -1.66 4.42
C ASP A 55 14.13 -2.19 3.56
N ALA A 56 12.96 -1.55 3.57
CA ALA A 56 11.78 -2.07 2.88
C ALA A 56 12.03 -2.35 1.38
N MET A 57 12.90 -1.56 0.75
CA MET A 57 13.27 -1.66 -0.66
C MET A 57 14.57 -2.45 -0.90
N ASP A 58 15.20 -3.00 0.14
CA ASP A 58 16.45 -3.76 0.00
C ASP A 58 16.24 -5.01 -0.86
N GLU A 59 17.25 -5.34 -1.67
CA GLU A 59 17.19 -6.45 -2.64
C GLU A 59 17.41 -7.84 -2.03
N ASP A 60 17.34 -7.94 -0.69
CA ASP A 60 17.42 -9.22 0.02
C ASP A 60 16.39 -10.20 -0.56
N ILE A 61 16.85 -11.44 -0.75
CA ILE A 61 16.10 -12.50 -1.43
C ILE A 61 15.61 -13.58 -0.47
N GLU A 62 16.11 -13.57 0.75
CA GLU A 62 15.77 -14.51 1.81
C GLU A 62 14.27 -14.43 2.14
N GLU A 63 13.64 -15.59 2.31
CA GLU A 63 12.22 -15.68 2.68
C GLU A 63 11.89 -14.86 3.92
N SER A 64 12.74 -14.93 4.94
CA SER A 64 12.57 -14.18 6.20
C SER A 64 12.70 -12.67 6.04
N ALA A 65 13.37 -12.18 4.99
CA ALA A 65 13.40 -10.76 4.64
C ALA A 65 12.19 -10.36 3.79
N ARG A 66 11.55 -11.32 3.10
CA ARG A 66 10.44 -11.07 2.18
C ARG A 66 9.06 -11.26 2.78
N PHE A 67 8.88 -12.20 3.70
CA PHE A 67 7.58 -12.55 4.26
C PHE A 67 7.71 -12.80 5.75
N TYR A 68 7.16 -11.90 6.56
CA TYR A 68 7.21 -12.02 8.01
C TYR A 68 6.03 -11.30 8.66
N GLU A 69 5.74 -11.69 9.90
CA GLU A 69 4.75 -11.05 10.75
C GLU A 69 5.49 -10.43 11.95
N GLU A 70 5.18 -9.18 12.24
CA GLU A 70 5.70 -8.47 13.42
C GLU A 70 4.90 -8.80 14.68
N ASP A 71 5.48 -8.57 15.87
CA ASP A 71 4.82 -8.82 17.16
C ASP A 71 3.48 -8.08 17.33
N ASN A 72 3.30 -6.98 16.59
CA ASN A 72 2.07 -6.19 16.60
C ASN A 72 0.98 -6.72 15.63
N GLY A 73 1.24 -7.82 14.92
CA GLY A 73 0.34 -8.46 13.95
C GLY A 73 0.35 -7.85 12.55
N GLU A 74 1.33 -6.99 12.24
CA GLU A 74 1.55 -6.49 10.88
C GLU A 74 2.20 -7.59 10.02
N LEU A 75 1.55 -7.94 8.93
CA LEU A 75 2.08 -8.83 7.90
C LEU A 75 2.86 -7.99 6.89
N HIS A 76 4.14 -8.30 6.73
CA HIS A 76 5.05 -7.69 5.76
C HIS A 76 5.28 -8.64 4.59
N ILE A 77 5.10 -8.14 3.38
CA ILE A 77 5.29 -8.89 2.12
C ILE A 77 6.11 -8.05 1.16
N ARG A 78 7.25 -8.57 0.69
CA ARG A 78 8.11 -7.94 -0.33
C ARG A 78 7.99 -8.73 -1.63
N SER A 79 7.32 -8.15 -2.61
CA SER A 79 7.07 -8.78 -3.91
C SER A 79 7.68 -7.99 -5.05
N ASP A 80 8.20 -8.69 -6.05
CA ASP A 80 8.78 -8.09 -7.24
C ASP A 80 7.71 -8.05 -8.34
N PHE A 81 7.51 -6.88 -8.93
CA PHE A 81 6.58 -6.66 -10.05
C PHE A 81 7.35 -6.45 -11.34
N LEU A 82 6.89 -7.07 -12.42
CA LEU A 82 7.50 -6.91 -13.73
C LEU A 82 7.12 -5.56 -14.35
N ILE A 83 8.14 -4.78 -14.73
CA ILE A 83 8.04 -3.66 -15.65
C ILE A 83 8.41 -4.19 -17.04
N ALA A 84 7.38 -4.41 -17.85
CA ALA A 84 7.52 -4.92 -19.22
C ALA A 84 7.78 -3.76 -20.20
N ASP A 85 8.93 -3.11 -20.05
CA ASP A 85 9.45 -2.20 -21.09
C ASP A 85 10.04 -3.03 -22.24
N ASP A 86 9.77 -2.62 -23.49
CA ASP A 86 10.18 -3.35 -24.69
C ASP A 86 11.72 -3.38 -24.87
N GLN A 87 12.45 -2.41 -24.31
CA GLN A 87 13.90 -2.29 -24.41
C GLN A 87 14.60 -2.76 -23.13
N GLU A 88 13.99 -2.52 -21.96
CA GLU A 88 14.60 -2.79 -20.66
C GLU A 88 13.61 -3.45 -19.68
N PRO A 89 13.28 -4.74 -19.86
CA PRO A 89 12.44 -5.46 -18.93
C PRO A 89 13.18 -5.64 -17.60
N ARG A 90 12.52 -5.25 -16.50
CA ARG A 90 13.09 -5.33 -15.15
C ARG A 90 12.01 -5.53 -14.11
N THR A 91 12.43 -5.78 -12.88
CA THR A 91 11.51 -5.88 -11.75
C THR A 91 11.61 -4.65 -10.86
N VAL A 92 10.49 -4.30 -10.23
CA VAL A 92 10.41 -3.28 -9.18
C VAL A 92 9.94 -3.95 -7.91
N ARG A 93 10.67 -3.72 -6.83
CA ARG A 93 10.31 -4.19 -5.51
C ARG A 93 9.16 -3.35 -4.97
N VAL A 94 8.12 -4.01 -4.45
CA VAL A 94 7.07 -3.39 -3.67
C VAL A 94 7.01 -4.06 -2.30
N ALA A 95 7.07 -3.24 -1.25
CA ALA A 95 6.79 -3.70 0.11
C ALA A 95 5.31 -3.45 0.43
N PHE A 96 4.66 -4.45 0.97
CA PHE A 96 3.29 -4.38 1.47
C PHE A 96 3.29 -4.59 2.97
N ILE A 97 2.46 -3.81 3.66
CA ILE A 97 2.20 -3.98 5.08
C ILE A 97 0.68 -4.06 5.27
N LEU A 98 0.21 -5.12 5.91
CA LEU A 98 -1.20 -5.36 6.13
C LEU A 98 -1.43 -5.84 7.57
N ASN A 99 -2.31 -5.18 8.30
CA ASN A 99 -2.75 -5.64 9.61
C ASN A 99 -4.22 -6.06 9.54
N LEU A 100 -4.54 -7.32 9.84
CA LEU A 100 -5.92 -7.81 9.92
C LEU A 100 -6.33 -8.24 11.33
N MET A 101 -5.41 -8.26 12.29
CA MET A 101 -5.60 -8.91 13.58
C MET A 101 -5.69 -7.89 14.72
N ASN A 102 -4.83 -6.88 14.74
CA ASN A 102 -4.67 -5.99 15.89
C ASN A 102 -5.69 -4.83 15.88
N ASP A 103 -6.78 -5.00 16.64
CA ASP A 103 -7.88 -4.02 16.80
C ASP A 103 -7.46 -2.69 17.44
N ALA A 104 -6.31 -2.62 18.10
CA ALA A 104 -5.84 -1.39 18.74
C ALA A 104 -5.20 -0.42 17.75
N LEU A 105 -4.81 -0.88 16.55
CA LEU A 105 -4.13 -0.07 15.55
C LEU A 105 -5.10 0.44 14.49
N LYS A 106 -4.97 1.71 14.13
CA LYS A 106 -5.73 2.31 13.02
C LYS A 106 -5.31 1.75 11.66
N SER A 107 -4.16 1.08 11.57
CA SER A 107 -3.71 0.36 10.37
C SER A 107 -4.54 -0.90 10.07
N LYS A 108 -5.37 -1.38 11.02
CA LYS A 108 -6.18 -2.58 10.81
C LYS A 108 -7.15 -2.40 9.63
N GLY A 109 -7.10 -3.34 8.69
CA GLY A 109 -7.95 -3.33 7.49
C GLY A 109 -7.51 -2.32 6.42
N VAL A 110 -6.29 -1.77 6.52
CA VAL A 110 -5.69 -0.91 5.52
C VAL A 110 -4.46 -1.60 4.95
N LEU A 111 -4.39 -1.72 3.61
CA LEU A 111 -3.18 -2.14 2.93
C LEU A 111 -2.26 -0.93 2.76
N PHE A 112 -0.99 -1.07 3.09
CA PHE A 112 0.04 -0.11 2.74
C PHE A 112 0.92 -0.70 1.65
N SER A 113 1.15 0.02 0.55
CA SER A 113 2.16 -0.33 -0.45
C SER A 113 3.24 0.75 -0.49
N ILE A 114 4.49 0.34 -0.58
CA ILE A 114 5.66 1.20 -0.63
C ILE A 114 6.51 0.77 -1.83
N HIS A 115 6.88 1.73 -2.67
CA HIS A 115 7.72 1.52 -3.85
C HIS A 115 8.35 2.84 -4.28
N ASP A 116 9.45 2.75 -5.03
CA ASP A 116 10.24 3.91 -5.46
C ASP A 116 9.85 4.44 -6.85
N GLU A 117 8.92 3.80 -7.56
CA GLU A 117 8.55 4.14 -8.94
C GLU A 117 7.20 3.58 -9.40
N ASP A 118 6.57 4.17 -10.43
CA ASP A 118 5.27 3.73 -10.95
C ASP A 118 5.25 2.25 -11.34
N VAL A 119 4.29 1.51 -10.76
CA VAL A 119 4.05 0.11 -11.08
C VAL A 119 2.81 0.00 -11.99
N PRO A 120 2.93 -0.36 -13.28
CA PRO A 120 1.83 -0.31 -14.24
C PRO A 120 0.57 -1.09 -13.82
N VAL A 121 0.73 -2.21 -13.11
CA VAL A 121 -0.41 -3.00 -12.62
C VAL A 121 -1.22 -2.25 -11.57
N PHE A 122 -0.59 -1.38 -10.77
CA PHE A 122 -1.28 -0.55 -9.77
C PHE A 122 -2.21 0.44 -10.48
N ARG A 123 -1.68 1.14 -11.48
CA ARG A 123 -2.46 2.06 -12.32
C ARG A 123 -3.62 1.35 -13.01
N LEU A 124 -3.39 0.15 -13.55
CA LEU A 124 -4.43 -0.67 -14.17
C LEU A 124 -5.52 -1.08 -13.17
N LEU A 125 -5.15 -1.53 -11.97
CA LEU A 125 -6.10 -1.89 -10.91
C LEU A 125 -6.94 -0.69 -10.49
N ARG A 126 -6.31 0.47 -10.22
CA ARG A 126 -7.02 1.74 -9.89
C ARG A 126 -8.04 2.11 -10.95
N MET A 127 -7.67 2.04 -12.24
CA MET A 127 -8.57 2.35 -13.35
C MET A 127 -9.77 1.42 -13.41
N ARG A 128 -9.57 0.12 -13.15
CA ARG A 128 -10.64 -0.89 -13.14
C ARG A 128 -11.54 -0.74 -11.92
N ALA A 129 -10.97 -0.64 -10.72
CA ALA A 129 -11.69 -0.56 -9.46
C ALA A 129 -12.53 0.71 -9.31
N ARG A 130 -12.13 1.80 -9.98
CA ARG A 130 -12.95 3.02 -10.09
C ARG A 130 -14.20 2.83 -10.94
N ARG A 131 -14.18 1.90 -11.91
CA ARG A 131 -15.27 1.72 -12.89
C ARG A 131 -16.17 0.51 -12.60
N ALA A 132 -15.63 -0.54 -12.00
CA ALA A 132 -16.33 -1.80 -11.73
C ALA A 132 -16.69 -1.93 -10.24
N PRO A 133 -17.98 -1.74 -9.87
CA PRO A 133 -18.45 -1.98 -8.51
C PRO A 133 -18.21 -3.41 -8.06
N GLY A 134 -17.80 -3.60 -6.81
CA GLY A 134 -17.55 -4.92 -6.23
C GLY A 134 -16.31 -5.61 -6.80
N LEU A 135 -15.46 -4.88 -7.53
CA LEU A 135 -14.17 -5.44 -7.95
C LEU A 135 -13.22 -5.62 -6.76
N ILE A 136 -13.30 -4.71 -5.78
CA ILE A 136 -12.52 -4.71 -4.56
C ILE A 136 -13.48 -4.46 -3.39
N GLU A 137 -13.44 -5.35 -2.40
CA GLU A 137 -14.27 -5.27 -1.19
C GLU A 137 -13.48 -4.86 0.07
N ASP A 138 -12.19 -5.18 0.13
CA ASP A 138 -11.33 -4.87 1.27
C ASP A 138 -9.84 -4.76 0.90
N ALA A 139 -8.99 -4.47 1.90
CA ALA A 139 -7.55 -4.35 1.76
C ALA A 139 -6.86 -5.63 1.27
N LYS A 140 -7.36 -6.81 1.66
CA LYS A 140 -6.80 -8.10 1.24
C LYS A 140 -7.11 -8.34 -0.24
N GLU A 141 -8.30 -7.99 -0.70
CA GLU A 141 -8.64 -8.05 -2.11
C GLU A 141 -7.80 -7.10 -2.97
N VAL A 142 -7.42 -5.92 -2.46
CA VAL A 142 -6.45 -5.05 -3.15
C VAL A 142 -5.16 -5.82 -3.36
N LEU A 143 -4.57 -6.36 -2.29
CA LEU A 143 -3.30 -7.09 -2.34
C LEU A 143 -3.34 -8.27 -3.33
N LEU A 144 -4.41 -9.06 -3.33
CA LEU A 144 -4.55 -10.26 -4.18
C LEU A 144 -4.85 -9.94 -5.66
N LYS A 145 -5.26 -8.71 -5.98
CA LYS A 145 -5.59 -8.29 -7.36
C LYS A 145 -4.50 -7.43 -8.01
N LEU A 146 -3.47 -7.06 -7.25
CA LEU A 146 -2.21 -6.50 -7.74
C LEU A 146 -1.36 -7.64 -8.33
#